data_AF-A0AA35LVU5-F1
#
_entry.id   AF-A0AA35LVU5-F1
#
_cell.length_a   1.000
_cell.length_b   1.000
_cell.length_c   1.000
_cell.angle_alpha   90.00
_cell.angle_beta   90.00
_cell.angle_gamma   90.00
#
_symmetry.space_group_name_H-M   'P 1'
#
loop_
_entity.id
_entity.type
_entity.pdbx_description
1 polymer ?
#
loop_
_entity_poly.entity_id
_entity_poly.type
_entity_poly.pdbx_seq_one_letter_code
_entity_poly.pdbx_strand_id
1 'polypeptide(L)'
;MPSGSRYSGSAASGSGNPTGSTSGSSTDTGYAPPRRSPTDSSYSANSGRDPSTTWMYAADARAQQANAPTQQFLGVRYAGYYGNKDANGNPCFPLSIPPESIPNPRRPGHSSTGWLHHPLIPGEQATYVSGTGRPGAVRSVYPPSDRANFDVMYHDSGRGGDFSKATYVPKR
;
A
#
# COMPACT_ATOMS: atom_id res chain seq x y z
N MET A 1 16.91 -58.93 21.44
CA MET A 1 17.70 -59.53 20.35
C MET A 1 17.03 -59.17 19.03
N PRO A 2 17.73 -58.86 17.92
CA PRO A 2 18.95 -58.07 17.68
C PRO A 2 18.62 -56.73 16.94
N SER A 3 19.43 -55.67 17.06
CA SER A 3 20.44 -55.17 16.10
C SER A 3 19.87 -54.61 14.78
N GLY A 4 20.24 -53.43 14.27
CA GLY A 4 21.30 -52.51 14.68
C GLY A 4 21.51 -51.33 13.70
N SER A 5 22.47 -50.47 14.09
CA SER A 5 23.38 -49.58 13.34
C SER A 5 22.84 -48.62 12.27
N ARG A 6 23.01 -47.29 12.37
CA ARG A 6 24.22 -46.41 12.44
C ARG A 6 24.85 -46.10 11.07
N TYR A 7 24.86 -44.81 10.71
CA TYR A 7 25.91 -44.01 10.03
C TYR A 7 25.60 -42.53 10.40
N SER A 8 26.39 -41.68 11.05
CA SER A 8 27.83 -41.41 11.21
C SER A 8 28.52 -40.75 10.02
N GLY A 9 28.99 -39.50 10.23
CA GLY A 9 29.95 -38.73 9.41
C GLY A 9 29.56 -37.25 9.32
N SER A 10 29.92 -36.35 10.25
CA SER A 10 31.25 -35.72 10.48
C SER A 10 31.72 -34.90 9.27
N ALA A 11 31.58 -33.57 9.28
CA ALA A 11 32.45 -32.55 9.91
C ALA A 11 33.57 -32.06 8.98
N ALA A 12 33.61 -30.75 8.71
CA ALA A 12 34.85 -30.04 8.41
C ALA A 12 34.72 -28.54 8.74
N SER A 13 35.58 -28.13 9.66
CA SER A 13 35.91 -26.78 10.11
C SER A 13 36.51 -25.92 9.01
N GLY A 14 36.35 -24.60 9.11
CA GLY A 14 37.03 -23.64 8.26
C GLY A 14 37.01 -22.23 8.85
N SER A 15 37.97 -21.95 9.73
CA SER A 15 38.34 -20.62 10.21
C SER A 15 38.94 -19.77 9.10
N GLY A 16 38.60 -18.49 9.03
CA GLY A 16 39.32 -17.53 8.20
C GLY A 16 38.68 -16.16 8.19
N ASN A 17 39.13 -15.29 9.07
CA ASN A 17 38.91 -13.85 8.98
C ASN A 17 40.22 -13.23 8.47
N PRO A 18 40.20 -12.44 7.38
CA PRO A 18 41.20 -11.41 7.19
C PRO A 18 40.57 -10.03 6.95
N THR A 19 41.07 -9.06 7.70
CA THR A 19 41.07 -7.62 7.42
C THR A 19 41.81 -7.32 6.12
N GLY A 20 41.31 -6.39 5.29
CA GLY A 20 42.06 -5.85 4.16
C GLY A 20 41.23 -5.06 3.16
N SER A 21 41.52 -3.76 3.04
CA SER A 21 40.89 -2.78 2.15
C SER A 21 41.35 -2.89 0.69
N THR A 22 40.56 -2.26 -0.21
CA THR A 22 40.95 -1.52 -1.44
C THR A 22 40.84 -2.23 -2.80
N SER A 23 39.91 -1.69 -3.60
CA SER A 23 39.89 -1.39 -5.05
C SER A 23 40.54 -2.33 -6.09
N GLY A 24 39.72 -2.71 -7.09
CA GLY A 24 40.17 -3.21 -8.39
C GLY A 24 39.04 -3.96 -9.10
N SER A 25 38.14 -3.25 -9.80
CA SER A 25 38.11 -3.20 -11.27
C SER A 25 38.17 -4.59 -11.92
N SER A 26 36.99 -5.11 -12.29
CA SER A 26 36.85 -6.11 -13.33
C SER A 26 35.53 -5.83 -14.05
N THR A 27 35.68 -5.46 -15.31
CA THR A 27 34.62 -5.21 -16.29
C THR A 27 33.82 -6.47 -16.50
N ASP A 28 32.59 -6.49 -16.00
CA ASP A 28 31.58 -7.45 -16.43
C ASP A 28 30.41 -6.71 -17.08
N THR A 29 30.05 -7.28 -18.22
CA THR A 29 29.16 -6.84 -19.27
C THR A 29 27.72 -6.58 -18.81
N GLY A 30 27.28 -5.33 -18.92
CA GLY A 30 26.05 -5.04 -19.68
C GLY A 30 24.69 -5.05 -18.98
N TYR A 31 24.59 -5.21 -17.66
CA TYR A 31 23.31 -4.94 -16.97
C TYR A 31 23.51 -4.13 -15.68
N ALA A 32 23.71 -2.83 -15.85
CA ALA A 32 23.41 -1.90 -14.76
C ALA A 32 21.88 -1.85 -14.61
N PRO A 33 21.29 -2.25 -13.46
CA PRO A 33 19.88 -1.99 -13.22
C PRO A 33 19.64 -0.49 -13.46
N PRO A 34 18.53 -0.10 -14.13
CA PRO A 34 18.25 1.29 -14.40
C PRO A 34 18.47 2.12 -13.14
N ARG A 35 19.41 3.06 -13.21
CA ARG A 35 19.70 4.00 -12.13
C ARG A 35 18.37 4.64 -11.74
N ARG A 36 17.87 4.30 -10.55
CA ARG A 36 16.68 4.91 -9.97
C ARG A 36 16.99 6.40 -9.83
N SER A 37 16.32 7.23 -10.61
CA SER A 37 16.34 8.68 -10.46
C SER A 37 14.94 9.16 -10.82
N PRO A 38 14.28 9.90 -9.93
CA PRO A 38 14.80 11.11 -9.29
C PRO A 38 15.16 10.91 -7.81
N THR A 39 16.23 11.58 -7.38
CA THR A 39 16.65 11.81 -5.99
C THR A 39 15.60 11.51 -4.90
N ASP A 40 15.75 10.36 -4.22
CA ASP A 40 14.93 9.84 -3.11
C ASP A 40 14.94 10.71 -1.82
N SER A 41 15.36 11.97 -1.88
CA SER A 41 15.63 12.80 -0.68
C SER A 41 14.64 13.94 -0.44
N SER A 42 13.56 14.07 -1.21
CA SER A 42 12.55 15.11 -0.97
C SER A 42 11.17 14.57 -0.58
N TYR A 43 11.12 13.42 0.08
CA TYR A 43 9.89 12.93 0.70
C TYR A 43 9.73 13.57 2.08
N SER A 44 8.86 14.57 2.16
CA SER A 44 8.27 14.91 3.44
C SER A 44 7.36 13.74 3.82
N ALA A 45 7.76 12.95 4.82
CA ALA A 45 6.81 12.19 5.62
C ALA A 45 5.87 13.22 6.23
N ASN A 46 4.85 13.59 5.48
CA ASN A 46 4.09 14.80 5.76
C ASN A 46 3.28 14.51 7.01
N SER A 47 3.75 15.06 8.12
CA SER A 47 3.15 15.00 9.45
C SER A 47 1.85 15.81 9.53
N GLY A 48 1.30 16.23 8.38
CA GLY A 48 -0.11 16.60 8.23
C GLY A 48 -0.36 18.04 7.85
N ARG A 49 0.40 18.66 6.92
CA ARG A 49 0.18 20.08 6.61
C ARG A 49 0.16 20.55 5.16
N ASP A 50 0.42 19.74 4.13
CA ASP A 50 0.39 20.28 2.76
C ASP A 50 -0.03 19.30 1.64
N PRO A 51 -1.22 19.46 1.02
CA PRO A 51 -1.69 18.66 -0.11
C PRO A 51 -0.87 18.77 -1.40
N SER A 52 0.00 19.77 -1.53
CA SER A 52 0.82 19.98 -2.73
C SER A 52 2.04 19.07 -2.82
N THR A 53 2.34 18.31 -1.76
CA THR A 53 3.53 17.45 -1.69
C THR A 53 3.20 16.01 -2.10
N THR A 54 4.06 15.39 -2.90
CA THR A 54 3.93 14.00 -3.32
C THR A 54 3.98 13.06 -2.11
N TRP A 55 2.91 12.28 -1.91
CA TRP A 55 2.73 11.46 -0.70
C TRP A 55 3.27 10.03 -0.82
N MET A 56 3.36 9.48 -2.04
CA MET A 56 3.73 8.09 -2.31
C MET A 56 4.06 7.88 -3.79
N TYR A 57 4.92 6.90 -4.10
CA TYR A 57 5.10 6.42 -5.47
C TYR A 57 3.87 5.68 -5.99
N ALA A 58 3.48 5.93 -7.24
CA ALA A 58 2.39 5.20 -7.89
C ALA A 58 2.58 3.67 -7.88
N ALA A 59 3.83 3.22 -7.97
CA ALA A 59 4.18 1.79 -7.94
C ALA A 59 3.82 1.15 -6.59
N ASP A 60 4.15 1.83 -5.48
CA ASP A 60 3.86 1.36 -4.13
C ASP A 60 2.35 1.35 -3.88
N ALA A 61 1.64 2.42 -4.28
CA ALA A 61 0.19 2.48 -4.19
C ALA A 61 -0.48 1.29 -4.93
N ARG A 62 -0.04 1.02 -6.16
CA ARG A 62 -0.54 -0.11 -6.96
C ARG A 62 -0.19 -1.45 -6.33
N ALA A 63 1.01 -1.62 -5.79
CA ALA A 63 1.43 -2.85 -5.12
C ALA A 63 0.55 -3.13 -3.89
N GLN A 64 0.30 -2.11 -3.07
CA GLN A 64 -0.61 -2.24 -1.91
C GLN A 64 -2.05 -2.49 -2.34
N GLN A 65 -2.51 -1.88 -3.43
CA GLN A 65 -3.87 -2.05 -3.93
C GLN A 65 -4.11 -3.41 -4.59
N ALA A 66 -3.07 -4.08 -5.09
CA ALA A 66 -3.19 -5.31 -5.88
C ALA A 66 -4.01 -6.42 -5.19
N ASN A 67 -3.95 -6.50 -3.85
CA ASN A 67 -4.69 -7.46 -3.04
C ASN A 67 -5.70 -6.81 -2.09
N ALA A 68 -6.12 -5.56 -2.36
CA ALA A 68 -7.15 -4.90 -1.56
C ALA A 68 -8.47 -5.71 -1.60
N PRO A 69 -9.23 -5.75 -0.49
CA PRO A 69 -10.49 -6.47 -0.43
C PRO A 69 -11.52 -6.01 -1.48
N THR A 70 -12.24 -6.94 -2.09
CA THR A 70 -13.32 -6.63 -3.05
C THR A 70 -14.71 -6.62 -2.39
N GLN A 71 -14.76 -6.58 -1.06
CA GLN A 71 -16.01 -6.52 -0.32
C GLN A 71 -15.79 -5.85 1.04
N GLN A 72 -16.87 -5.28 1.57
CA GLN A 72 -16.89 -4.82 2.95
C GLN A 72 -17.14 -6.01 3.89
N PHE A 73 -16.36 -6.11 4.96
CA PHE A 73 -16.53 -7.17 5.97
C PHE A 73 -17.25 -6.66 7.22
N LEU A 74 -18.10 -7.50 7.80
CA LEU A 74 -18.75 -7.21 9.08
C LEU A 74 -17.70 -7.21 10.21
N GLY A 75 -17.73 -6.18 11.06
CA GLY A 75 -16.83 -6.09 12.22
C GLY A 75 -15.38 -5.71 11.90
N VAL A 76 -15.03 -5.53 10.63
CA VAL A 76 -13.69 -5.12 10.20
C VAL A 76 -13.72 -3.65 9.77
N ARG A 77 -12.66 -2.90 10.11
CA ARG A 77 -12.59 -1.47 9.78
C ARG A 77 -12.32 -1.22 8.29
N TYR A 78 -11.57 -2.12 7.64
CA TYR A 78 -11.18 -1.99 6.24
C TYR A 78 -11.21 -3.34 5.49
N ALA A 79 -11.54 -3.40 4.20
CA ALA A 79 -12.02 -2.27 3.40
C ALA A 79 -13.41 -1.79 3.86
N GLY A 80 -13.63 -0.48 3.87
CA GLY A 80 -14.85 0.16 4.35
C GLY A 80 -15.65 0.80 3.21
N TYR A 81 -16.95 1.01 3.42
CA TYR A 81 -17.77 1.77 2.48
C TYR A 81 -17.41 3.27 2.50
N TYR A 82 -17.33 3.88 1.33
CA TYR A 82 -17.15 5.31 1.14
C TYR A 82 -18.21 5.86 0.18
N GLY A 83 -19.00 6.83 0.67
CA GLY A 83 -20.11 7.42 -0.10
C GLY A 83 -19.76 8.68 -0.88
N ASN A 84 -18.59 9.30 -0.62
CA ASN A 84 -18.21 10.62 -1.14
C ASN A 84 -19.31 11.68 -1.02
N LYS A 85 -19.81 11.94 0.20
CA LYS A 85 -20.84 12.95 0.46
C LYS A 85 -20.53 13.77 1.70
N ASP A 86 -20.77 15.07 1.65
CA ASP A 86 -20.75 15.97 2.80
C ASP A 86 -21.99 15.76 3.69
N ALA A 87 -22.09 16.53 4.78
CA ALA A 87 -23.22 16.46 5.71
C ALA A 87 -24.58 16.77 5.07
N ASN A 88 -24.60 17.45 3.91
CA ASN A 88 -25.80 17.81 3.17
C ASN A 88 -26.09 16.85 2.01
N GLY A 89 -25.26 15.83 1.80
CA GLY A 89 -25.40 14.85 0.72
C GLY A 89 -24.75 15.24 -0.60
N ASN A 90 -24.02 16.36 -0.68
CA ASN A 90 -23.31 16.78 -1.89
C ASN A 90 -21.96 16.06 -2.01
N PRO A 91 -21.46 15.79 -3.23
CA PRO A 91 -20.12 15.23 -3.41
C PRO A 91 -19.02 16.09 -2.76
N CYS A 92 -18.13 15.49 -1.95
CA CYS A 92 -17.05 16.23 -1.31
C CYS A 92 -16.01 16.73 -2.32
N PHE A 93 -15.70 15.91 -3.33
CA PHE A 93 -14.78 16.23 -4.42
C PHE A 93 -15.01 15.29 -5.61
N PRO A 94 -14.57 15.68 -6.84
CA PRO A 94 -14.73 14.82 -8.01
C PRO A 94 -13.81 13.59 -7.97
N LEU A 95 -14.42 12.42 -8.03
CA LEU A 95 -13.74 11.15 -8.30
C LEU A 95 -13.79 10.85 -9.80
N SER A 96 -12.69 10.31 -10.32
CA SER A 96 -12.57 9.91 -11.73
C SER A 96 -13.19 8.53 -11.98
N ILE A 97 -13.27 7.71 -10.93
CA ILE A 97 -13.86 6.38 -10.95
C ILE A 97 -15.38 6.46 -10.67
N PRO A 98 -16.22 5.73 -11.42
CA PRO A 98 -17.66 5.69 -11.15
C PRO A 98 -17.98 4.91 -9.87
N PRO A 99 -19.06 5.25 -9.14
CA PRO A 99 -19.53 4.46 -8.00
C PRO A 99 -20.25 3.19 -8.47
N GLU A 100 -20.35 2.20 -7.58
CA GLU A 100 -21.12 0.98 -7.83
C GLU A 100 -21.98 0.58 -6.63
N SER A 101 -22.84 -0.42 -6.83
CA SER A 101 -23.70 -0.98 -5.77
C SER A 101 -22.87 -1.87 -4.84
N ILE A 102 -22.71 -1.45 -3.58
CA ILE A 102 -21.95 -2.19 -2.57
C ILE A 102 -22.92 -2.83 -1.59
N PRO A 103 -22.93 -4.18 -1.46
CA PRO A 103 -23.74 -4.88 -0.47
C PRO A 103 -23.42 -4.42 0.96
N ASN A 104 -24.45 -4.21 1.77
CA ASN A 104 -24.29 -3.85 3.18
C ASN A 104 -24.20 -5.12 4.04
N PRO A 105 -23.04 -5.45 4.63
CA PRO A 105 -22.89 -6.69 5.40
C PRO A 105 -23.69 -6.68 6.72
N ARG A 106 -24.17 -5.52 7.19
CA ARG A 106 -25.03 -5.40 8.38
C ARG A 106 -26.51 -5.59 8.07
N ARG A 107 -26.90 -5.51 6.80
CA ARG A 107 -28.30 -5.57 6.35
C ARG A 107 -28.38 -6.38 5.06
N PRO A 108 -28.43 -7.72 5.14
CA PRO A 108 -28.56 -8.59 3.96
C PRO A 108 -29.74 -8.15 3.07
N GLY A 109 -29.52 -8.15 1.75
CA GLY A 109 -30.50 -7.67 0.77
C GLY A 109 -30.50 -6.16 0.53
N HIS A 110 -29.71 -5.38 1.28
CA HIS A 110 -29.53 -3.95 1.04
C HIS A 110 -28.16 -3.64 0.45
N SER A 111 -28.11 -2.64 -0.43
CA SER A 111 -26.87 -2.09 -0.97
C SER A 111 -26.87 -0.56 -0.94
N SER A 112 -25.68 0.01 -1.04
CA SER A 112 -25.47 1.46 -1.16
C SER A 112 -24.60 1.76 -2.37
N THR A 113 -24.92 2.82 -3.11
CA THR A 113 -24.10 3.29 -4.24
C THR A 113 -22.89 4.06 -3.73
N GLY A 114 -21.68 3.57 -4.00
CA GLY A 114 -20.44 4.22 -3.59
C GLY A 114 -19.20 3.43 -3.98
N TRP A 115 -18.17 3.51 -3.14
CA TRP A 115 -16.88 2.86 -3.32
C TRP A 115 -16.45 2.12 -2.07
N LEU A 116 -15.45 1.26 -2.20
CA LEU A 116 -14.66 0.84 -1.05
C LEU A 116 -13.48 1.78 -0.87
N HIS A 117 -13.04 1.93 0.37
CA HIS A 117 -11.76 2.55 0.68
C HIS A 117 -10.85 1.64 1.50
N HIS A 118 -9.55 1.72 1.26
CA HIS A 118 -8.55 0.90 1.93
C HIS A 118 -7.29 1.72 2.27
N PRO A 119 -6.61 1.49 3.40
CA PRO A 119 -5.38 2.20 3.74
C PRO A 119 -4.25 1.99 2.74
N LEU A 120 -3.53 3.07 2.47
CA LEU A 120 -2.23 3.05 1.81
C LEU A 120 -1.17 3.64 2.76
N ILE A 121 -0.06 2.94 2.94
CA ILE A 121 1.01 3.30 3.88
C ILE A 121 2.25 3.74 3.09
N PRO A 122 2.63 5.04 3.09
CA PRO A 122 3.81 5.51 2.34
C PRO A 122 5.08 4.73 2.66
N GLY A 123 5.83 4.36 1.62
CA GLY A 123 7.06 3.56 1.72
C GLY A 123 6.84 2.05 1.80
N GLU A 124 5.61 1.58 1.96
CA GLU A 124 5.28 0.16 1.99
C GLU A 124 4.82 -0.36 0.64
N GLN A 125 4.95 -1.67 0.42
CA GLN A 125 4.43 -2.35 -0.76
C GLN A 125 3.38 -3.42 -0.42
N ALA A 126 3.37 -3.87 0.84
CA ALA A 126 2.40 -4.84 1.31
C ALA A 126 1.02 -4.21 1.50
N THR A 127 -0.02 -4.87 1.00
CA THR A 127 -1.40 -4.48 1.26
C THR A 127 -1.66 -4.41 2.77
N TYR A 128 -2.23 -3.30 3.23
CA TYR A 128 -2.58 -3.15 4.64
C TYR A 128 -3.59 -4.23 5.08
N VAL A 129 -3.36 -4.84 6.24
CA VAL A 129 -4.27 -5.82 6.86
C VAL A 129 -4.94 -5.16 8.07
N SER A 130 -6.26 -5.25 8.16
CA SER A 130 -6.99 -4.66 9.28
C SER A 130 -6.56 -5.30 10.60
N GLY A 131 -6.20 -4.48 11.59
CA GLY A 131 -5.76 -4.94 12.91
C GLY A 131 -4.24 -5.13 13.07
N THR A 132 -3.44 -5.02 12.02
CA THR A 132 -1.97 -5.23 12.11
C THR A 132 -1.16 -3.96 12.34
N GLY A 133 -1.80 -2.79 12.42
CA GLY A 133 -1.10 -1.52 12.65
C GLY A 133 -1.98 -0.28 12.44
N ARG A 134 -1.36 0.91 12.55
CA ARG A 134 -2.06 2.17 12.30
C ARG A 134 -2.31 2.34 10.80
N PRO A 135 -3.54 2.62 10.35
CA PRO A 135 -3.87 2.72 8.93
C PRO A 135 -3.34 4.00 8.24
N GLY A 136 -2.62 4.87 8.94
CA GLY A 136 -2.19 6.17 8.39
C GLY A 136 -3.34 7.08 7.96
N ALA A 137 -3.02 8.15 7.23
CA ALA A 137 -3.98 9.15 6.77
C ALA A 137 -4.47 8.94 5.32
N VAL A 138 -3.75 8.14 4.53
CA VAL A 138 -4.00 7.97 3.09
C VAL A 138 -4.87 6.75 2.83
N ARG A 139 -5.80 6.86 1.89
CA ARG A 139 -6.68 5.78 1.45
C ARG A 139 -6.69 5.70 -0.08
N SER A 140 -6.73 4.50 -0.62
CA SER A 140 -7.31 4.28 -1.94
C SER A 140 -8.84 4.30 -1.84
N VAL A 141 -9.50 4.72 -2.91
CA VAL A 141 -10.94 4.59 -3.11
C VAL A 141 -11.16 3.93 -4.47
N TYR A 142 -11.99 2.88 -4.53
CA TYR A 142 -12.10 2.00 -5.70
C TYR A 142 -13.46 1.30 -5.78
N PRO A 143 -13.93 0.95 -6.98
CA PRO A 143 -15.06 0.05 -7.14
C PRO A 143 -14.62 -1.39 -6.78
N PRO A 144 -15.37 -2.13 -5.94
CA PRO A 144 -15.06 -3.54 -5.69
C PRO A 144 -14.92 -4.43 -6.94
N SER A 145 -15.64 -4.13 -8.02
CA SER A 145 -15.54 -4.87 -9.30
C SER A 145 -14.21 -4.67 -10.05
N ASP A 146 -13.53 -3.54 -9.86
CA ASP A 146 -12.25 -3.20 -10.48
C ASP A 146 -11.32 -2.45 -9.52
N ARG A 147 -10.76 -3.20 -8.56
CA ARG A 147 -9.86 -2.61 -7.55
C ARG A 147 -8.57 -2.03 -8.13
N ALA A 148 -8.21 -2.36 -9.37
CA ALA A 148 -7.01 -1.82 -10.02
C ALA A 148 -7.21 -0.37 -10.50
N ASN A 149 -8.47 0.03 -10.73
CA ASN A 149 -8.85 1.39 -11.03
C ASN A 149 -9.25 2.13 -9.75
N PHE A 150 -8.39 3.02 -9.27
CA PHE A 150 -8.59 3.69 -7.99
C PHE A 150 -8.11 5.14 -8.01
N ASP A 151 -8.80 5.98 -7.24
CA ASP A 151 -8.31 7.29 -6.84
C ASP A 151 -7.64 7.18 -5.46
N VAL A 152 -6.83 8.18 -5.12
CA VAL A 152 -6.20 8.30 -3.80
C VAL A 152 -6.76 9.52 -3.08
N MET A 153 -6.99 9.38 -1.78
CA MET A 153 -7.47 10.44 -0.91
C MET A 153 -6.70 10.44 0.42
N TYR A 154 -6.68 11.58 1.10
CA TYR A 154 -6.04 11.72 2.41
C TYR A 154 -7.00 12.40 3.40
N HIS A 155 -6.91 12.04 4.67
CA HIS A 155 -7.63 12.75 5.73
C HIS A 155 -7.09 14.17 5.89
N ASP A 156 -7.94 15.16 5.67
CA ASP A 156 -7.64 16.57 5.89
C ASP A 156 -8.11 16.99 7.28
N SER A 157 -7.16 17.16 8.20
CA SER A 157 -7.46 17.54 9.59
C SER A 157 -8.07 18.94 9.71
N GLY A 158 -7.94 19.79 8.69
CA GLY A 158 -8.55 21.11 8.63
C GLY A 158 -10.05 21.10 8.30
N ARG A 159 -10.59 19.96 7.86
CA ARG A 159 -12.00 19.79 7.47
C ARG A 159 -12.75 18.79 8.35
N GLY A 160 -12.40 18.70 9.64
CA GLY A 160 -13.18 17.90 10.59
C GLY A 160 -13.16 16.38 10.34
N GLY A 161 -12.13 15.86 9.67
CA GLY A 161 -12.01 14.43 9.37
C GLY A 161 -12.44 14.05 7.94
N ASP A 162 -12.83 15.02 7.13
CA ASP A 162 -13.12 14.84 5.72
C ASP A 162 -11.89 14.39 4.92
N PHE A 163 -12.16 13.78 3.77
CA PHE A 163 -11.14 13.41 2.80
C PHE A 163 -10.99 14.51 1.76
N SER A 164 -9.76 14.69 1.30
CA SER A 164 -9.42 15.49 0.13
C SER A 164 -8.73 14.59 -0.90
N LYS A 165 -8.90 14.90 -2.19
CA LYS A 165 -8.25 14.15 -3.27
C LYS A 165 -6.72 14.36 -3.21
N ALA A 166 -5.97 13.27 -3.33
CA ALA A 166 -4.52 13.32 -3.48
C ALA A 166 -4.12 13.07 -4.94
N THR A 167 -3.09 13.77 -5.38
CA THR A 167 -2.40 13.49 -6.64
C THR A 167 -1.12 12.70 -6.34
N TYR A 168 -0.82 11.65 -7.12
CA TYR A 168 0.45 10.94 -7.05
C TYR A 168 1.27 11.20 -8.32
N VAL A 169 2.59 11.03 -8.24
CA VAL A 169 3.48 11.21 -9.40
C VAL A 169 3.32 10.03 -10.35
N PRO A 170 2.89 10.25 -11.61
CA PRO A 170 3.00 9.23 -12.64
C PRO A 170 4.49 8.92 -12.83
N LYS A 171 4.85 7.63 -12.84
CA LYS A 171 6.20 7.23 -13.22
C LYS A 171 6.43 7.72 -14.65
N ARG A 172 7.47 8.52 -14.88
CA ARG A 172 8.00 8.76 -16.22
C ARG A 172 8.68 7.50 -16.73
#